data_AF-A0A7Y9FNH0-F1
#
_entry.id   AF-A0A7Y9FNH0-F1
#
_cell.length_a   1.000
_cell.length_b   1.000
_cell.length_c   1.000
_cell.angle_alpha   90.00
_cell.angle_beta   90.00
_cell.angle_gamma   90.00
#
_symmetry.space_group_name_H-M   'P 1'
#
loop_
_entity.id
_entity.type
_entity.pdbx_description
1 polymer ?
#
loop_
_entity_poly.entity_id
_entity_poly.type
_entity_poly.pdbx_seq_one_letter_code
_entity_poly.pdbx_strand_id
1 'polypeptide(L)'
;MRRAGFALAAAALLAGCGGKRTHVATLPAPGQTYTADGKLVRITGLTALPPPTGAAAGAAADTRAVPPQFQYLYGSAEAAALSRQAFRALVSYASYRRAAGDSAVLKPGATLAAPQWQACEGKPRAAVFDADETLVLNLGIEALAARDPAAPFDPAQWARWERTGAKAVAPVPGAVEAFAALRAANITVIINSNRGAATAAGTIAGLKAAGLGDFTPGTDLFLRDGPSGKDARRTAIAARYCVVAMAGDQLGDFSDLFNAIPSAAERRRVADSGAIADLWGNGWFVLPNPVYGTGLKGGFDEVFPTDKRWSDTP
;
A
#
# COMPACT_ATOMS: atom_id res chain seq x y z
N MET A 1 7.45 -73.55 47.42
CA MET A 1 8.20 -72.52 46.65
C MET A 1 7.21 -71.66 45.86
N ARG A 2 7.35 -70.32 45.95
CA ARG A 2 6.76 -69.21 45.15
C ARG A 2 5.21 -69.10 45.19
N ARG A 3 4.53 -68.14 45.86
CA ARG A 3 4.57 -66.66 46.04
C ARG A 3 4.20 -65.79 44.81
N ALA A 4 3.18 -64.95 45.08
CA ALA A 4 2.82 -63.62 44.51
C ALA A 4 2.20 -63.60 43.09
N GLY A 5 1.18 -62.81 42.78
CA GLY A 5 0.58 -61.64 43.44
C GLY A 5 0.50 -60.47 42.43
N PHE A 6 -0.70 -59.94 42.22
CA PHE A 6 -1.12 -58.91 41.25
C PHE A 6 -0.27 -57.61 41.19
N ALA A 7 -0.20 -56.99 40.01
CA ALA A 7 -0.14 -55.52 39.83
C ALA A 7 -0.61 -55.06 38.43
N LEU A 8 -1.38 -53.97 38.42
CA LEU A 8 -1.92 -53.19 37.29
C LEU A 8 -0.84 -52.45 36.47
N ALA A 9 -1.11 -52.19 35.17
CA ALA A 9 -0.82 -50.94 34.44
C ALA A 9 -1.41 -51.04 33.02
N ALA A 10 -2.50 -50.33 32.69
CA ALA A 10 -2.57 -48.94 32.20
C ALA A 10 -2.20 -48.79 30.71
N ALA A 11 -3.19 -48.35 29.93
CA ALA A 11 -3.17 -48.18 28.49
C ALA A 11 -2.36 -46.95 28.04
N ALA A 12 -1.68 -47.09 26.90
CA ALA A 12 -1.32 -45.98 26.01
C ALA A 12 -1.20 -46.50 24.56
N LEU A 13 -2.31 -46.48 23.82
CA LEU A 13 -2.32 -46.63 22.37
C LEU A 13 -2.27 -45.24 21.74
N LEU A 14 -1.08 -44.78 21.39
CA LEU A 14 -0.84 -43.70 20.43
C LEU A 14 -0.82 -44.32 19.02
N ALA A 15 -1.97 -44.36 18.35
CA ALA A 15 -2.03 -44.57 16.89
C ALA A 15 -3.41 -44.19 16.31
N GLY A 16 -3.39 -43.25 15.37
CA GLY A 16 -4.51 -42.96 14.44
C GLY A 16 -4.89 -41.47 14.45
N CYS A 17 -5.04 -40.76 13.34
CA CYS A 17 -5.02 -41.10 11.92
C CYS A 17 -4.72 -39.80 11.14
N GLY A 18 -4.04 -39.92 10.00
CA GLY A 18 -3.69 -38.80 9.14
C GLY A 18 -4.91 -38.04 8.60
N GLY A 19 -4.92 -36.72 8.81
CA GLY A 19 -5.78 -35.82 8.06
C GLY A 19 -5.31 -35.76 6.61
N LYS A 20 -6.19 -36.14 5.67
CA LYS A 20 -5.99 -35.91 4.24
C LYS A 20 -5.74 -34.42 4.03
N ARG A 21 -4.55 -34.04 3.55
CA ARG A 21 -4.32 -32.73 2.97
C ARG A 21 -5.18 -32.63 1.72
N THR A 22 -6.36 -32.05 1.84
CA THR A 22 -7.13 -31.61 0.67
C THR A 22 -6.33 -30.53 -0.02
N HIS A 23 -5.91 -30.80 -1.25
CA HIS A 23 -5.40 -29.77 -2.16
C HIS A 23 -6.37 -28.58 -2.13
N VAL A 24 -5.86 -27.39 -1.82
CA VAL A 24 -6.61 -26.15 -2.02
C VAL A 24 -6.86 -26.06 -3.52
N ALA A 25 -8.13 -26.22 -3.89
CA ALA A 25 -8.57 -26.17 -5.27
C ALA A 25 -8.15 -24.85 -5.92
N THR A 26 -7.77 -24.92 -7.20
CA THR A 26 -7.50 -23.78 -8.07
C THR A 26 -8.56 -22.69 -7.87
N LEU A 27 -8.15 -21.45 -7.59
CA LEU A 27 -9.06 -20.33 -7.40
C LEU A 27 -9.97 -20.17 -8.64
N PRO A 28 -11.31 -20.06 -8.47
CA PRO A 28 -12.23 -19.93 -9.59
C PRO A 28 -12.08 -18.58 -10.31
N ALA A 29 -12.35 -18.57 -11.62
CA ALA A 29 -12.29 -17.38 -12.45
C ALA A 29 -13.33 -16.31 -12.02
N PRO A 30 -13.04 -15.01 -12.18
CA PRO A 30 -13.97 -13.93 -11.84
C PRO A 30 -15.34 -14.10 -12.54
N GLY A 31 -16.42 -13.83 -11.81
CA GLY A 31 -17.78 -13.83 -12.36
C GLY A 31 -18.55 -15.15 -12.28
N GLN A 32 -17.91 -16.27 -11.89
CA GLN A 32 -18.61 -17.52 -11.60
C GLN A 32 -19.17 -17.56 -10.18
N THR A 33 -20.27 -18.30 -10.00
CA THR A 33 -20.91 -18.48 -8.69
C THR A 33 -20.55 -19.86 -8.17
N TYR A 34 -20.09 -19.96 -6.92
CA TYR A 34 -19.69 -21.23 -6.33
C TYR A 34 -20.26 -21.40 -4.92
N THR A 35 -20.29 -22.65 -4.46
CA THR A 35 -20.76 -23.03 -3.13
C THR A 35 -19.55 -23.21 -2.21
N ALA A 36 -19.47 -22.37 -1.16
CA ALA A 36 -18.55 -22.57 -0.04
C ALA A 36 -19.41 -22.72 1.22
N ASP A 37 -19.19 -23.80 1.98
CA ASP A 37 -19.94 -24.12 3.21
C ASP A 37 -21.47 -24.06 3.04
N GLY A 38 -21.97 -24.56 1.90
CA GLY A 38 -23.40 -24.59 1.61
C GLY A 38 -24.03 -23.23 1.25
N LYS A 39 -23.23 -22.15 1.14
CA LYS A 39 -23.70 -20.83 0.71
C LYS A 39 -23.15 -20.46 -0.66
N LEU A 40 -24.01 -19.90 -1.51
CA LEU A 40 -23.63 -19.33 -2.80
C LEU A 40 -22.84 -18.03 -2.56
N VAL A 41 -21.58 -18.02 -2.98
CA VAL A 41 -20.70 -16.85 -2.93
C VAL A 41 -20.31 -16.48 -4.36
N ARG A 42 -20.45 -15.20 -4.71
CA ARG A 42 -20.01 -14.63 -6.00
C ARG A 42 -18.79 -13.75 -5.74
N ILE A 43 -17.60 -14.19 -6.17
CA ILE A 43 -16.40 -13.35 -6.14
C ILE A 43 -16.51 -12.32 -7.28
N THR A 44 -17.14 -11.19 -6.95
CA THR A 44 -17.23 -9.94 -7.72
C THR A 44 -17.98 -10.00 -9.06
N GLY A 45 -18.72 -8.94 -9.38
CA GLY A 45 -19.40 -8.73 -10.67
C GLY A 45 -18.57 -7.93 -11.68
N LEU A 46 -17.26 -7.82 -11.47
CA LEU A 46 -16.38 -6.98 -12.29
C LEU A 46 -15.86 -7.78 -13.49
N THR A 47 -16.32 -7.42 -14.68
CA THR A 47 -15.76 -7.89 -15.95
C THR A 47 -14.33 -7.38 -16.08
N ALA A 48 -13.39 -8.23 -16.49
CA ALA A 48 -12.02 -7.79 -16.78
C ALA A 48 -12.05 -6.69 -17.86
N LEU A 49 -11.34 -5.58 -17.63
CA LEU A 49 -11.20 -4.53 -18.64
C LEU A 49 -10.46 -5.09 -19.86
N PRO A 50 -10.84 -4.70 -21.09
CA PRO A 50 -10.07 -5.04 -22.27
C PRO A 50 -8.63 -4.52 -22.15
N PRO A 51 -7.64 -5.20 -22.75
CA PRO A 51 -6.26 -4.73 -22.76
C PRO A 51 -6.20 -3.31 -23.38
N PRO A 52 -5.38 -2.39 -22.84
CA PRO A 52 -5.26 -1.05 -23.39
C PRO A 52 -4.78 -1.12 -24.85
N THR A 53 -5.62 -0.68 -25.78
CA THR A 53 -5.34 -0.71 -27.24
C THR A 53 -4.56 0.52 -27.72
N GLY A 54 -3.80 1.18 -26.85
CA GLY A 54 -3.12 2.45 -27.14
C GLY A 54 -1.72 2.28 -27.70
N ALA A 55 -1.55 1.72 -28.89
CA ALA A 55 -0.31 1.90 -29.63
C ALA A 55 -0.36 3.27 -30.34
N ALA A 56 0.29 4.28 -29.78
CA ALA A 56 0.49 5.54 -30.47
C ALA A 56 1.44 5.32 -31.66
N ALA A 57 0.90 5.28 -32.87
CA ALA A 57 1.67 5.22 -34.09
C ALA A 57 2.34 6.59 -34.36
N GLY A 58 3.67 6.62 -34.48
CA GLY A 58 4.36 7.73 -35.17
C GLY A 58 5.64 8.31 -34.55
N ALA A 59 6.06 7.90 -33.35
CA ALA A 59 7.37 8.31 -32.81
C ALA A 59 8.44 7.27 -33.15
N ALA A 60 9.64 7.71 -33.56
CA ALA A 60 10.79 6.83 -33.64
C ALA A 60 11.01 6.15 -32.28
N ALA A 61 11.19 4.82 -32.29
CA ALA A 61 11.36 4.06 -31.05
C ALA A 61 12.64 4.51 -30.34
N ASP A 62 12.48 5.03 -29.11
CA ASP A 62 13.59 5.33 -28.23
C ASP A 62 14.12 4.02 -27.64
N THR A 63 15.27 3.54 -28.13
CA THR A 63 15.84 2.23 -27.76
C THR A 63 16.70 2.28 -26.51
N ARG A 64 16.69 3.38 -25.75
CA ARG A 64 17.48 3.47 -24.52
C ARG A 64 16.98 2.47 -23.48
N ALA A 65 17.92 1.84 -22.78
CA ALA A 65 17.59 0.98 -21.65
C ALA A 65 16.94 1.81 -20.53
N VAL A 66 15.81 1.33 -20.02
CA VAL A 66 15.16 1.91 -18.85
C VAL A 66 15.83 1.35 -17.60
N PRO A 67 16.25 2.18 -16.62
CA PRO A 67 16.87 1.67 -15.41
C PRO A 67 15.95 0.69 -14.65
N PRO A 68 16.48 -0.36 -14.01
CA PRO A 68 15.69 -1.47 -13.50
C PRO A 68 14.56 -1.07 -12.54
N GLN A 69 14.76 -0.05 -11.70
CA GLN A 69 13.74 0.42 -10.76
C GLN A 69 12.53 1.05 -11.46
N PHE A 70 12.75 1.81 -12.53
CA PHE A 70 11.68 2.38 -13.35
C PHE A 70 11.02 1.28 -14.18
N GLN A 71 11.82 0.37 -14.74
CA GLN A 71 11.31 -0.79 -15.49
C GLN A 71 10.40 -1.66 -14.61
N TYR A 72 10.77 -1.86 -13.34
CA TYR A 72 9.93 -2.58 -12.39
C TYR A 72 8.63 -1.82 -12.13
N LEU A 73 8.68 -0.57 -11.66
CA LEU A 73 7.47 0.13 -11.23
C LEU A 73 6.49 0.42 -12.37
N TYR A 74 7.00 0.94 -13.48
CA TYR A 74 6.16 1.43 -14.59
C TYR A 74 5.96 0.41 -15.71
N GLY A 75 6.85 -0.57 -15.84
CA GLY A 75 6.85 -1.51 -16.96
C GLY A 75 6.50 -2.95 -16.62
N SER A 76 6.63 -3.38 -15.36
CA SER A 76 6.47 -4.80 -15.00
C SER A 76 5.02 -5.19 -14.69
N ALA A 77 4.68 -6.44 -14.97
CA ALA A 77 3.40 -7.02 -14.58
C ALA A 77 3.34 -7.26 -13.05
N GLU A 78 4.49 -7.49 -12.42
CA GLU A 78 4.66 -7.71 -10.99
C GLU A 78 4.22 -6.48 -10.19
N ALA A 79 4.70 -5.28 -10.55
CA ALA A 79 4.27 -4.05 -9.89
C ALA A 79 2.76 -3.83 -10.02
N ALA A 80 2.20 -4.06 -11.21
CA ALA A 80 0.75 -3.97 -11.42
C ALA A 80 -0.04 -5.00 -10.59
N ALA A 81 0.47 -6.23 -10.45
CA ALA A 81 -0.14 -7.26 -9.63
C ALA A 81 -0.09 -6.91 -8.14
N LEU A 82 1.04 -6.39 -7.64
CA LEU A 82 1.21 -5.92 -6.27
C LEU A 82 0.25 -4.78 -5.93
N SER A 83 0.14 -3.76 -6.79
CA SER A 83 -0.83 -2.67 -6.59
C SER A 83 -2.27 -3.19 -6.55
N ARG A 84 -2.66 -4.06 -7.50
CA ARG A 84 -3.99 -4.67 -7.50
C ARG A 84 -4.25 -5.52 -6.26
N GLN A 85 -3.25 -6.26 -5.78
CA GLN A 85 -3.35 -7.04 -4.54
C GLN A 85 -3.59 -6.12 -3.34
N ALA A 86 -2.78 -5.06 -3.19
CA ALA A 86 -2.90 -4.10 -2.10
C ALA A 86 -4.28 -3.42 -2.09
N PHE A 87 -4.74 -2.94 -3.25
CA PHE A 87 -6.06 -2.29 -3.36
C PHE A 87 -7.23 -3.25 -3.09
N ARG A 88 -7.17 -4.50 -3.57
CA ARG A 88 -8.20 -5.50 -3.27
C ARG A 88 -8.26 -5.85 -1.80
N ALA A 89 -7.09 -6.02 -1.17
CA ALA A 89 -6.98 -6.27 0.26
C ALA A 89 -7.54 -5.09 1.06
N LEU A 90 -7.18 -3.85 0.67
CA LEU A 90 -7.68 -2.62 1.28
C LEU A 90 -9.20 -2.54 1.19
N VAL A 91 -9.78 -2.71 0.00
CA VAL A 91 -11.24 -2.63 -0.19
C VAL A 91 -11.95 -3.69 0.64
N SER A 92 -11.45 -4.93 0.65
CA SER A 92 -12.04 -6.03 1.41
C SER A 92 -12.01 -5.74 2.91
N TYR A 93 -10.86 -5.32 3.41
CA TYR A 93 -10.65 -4.96 4.80
C TYR A 93 -11.52 -3.76 5.22
N ALA A 94 -11.46 -2.69 4.44
CA ALA A 94 -12.21 -1.47 4.67
C ALA A 94 -13.71 -1.70 4.56
N SER A 95 -14.19 -2.66 3.77
CA SER A 95 -15.62 -2.97 3.70
C SER A 95 -16.10 -3.75 4.94
N TYR A 96 -15.29 -4.68 5.44
CA TYR A 96 -15.62 -5.52 6.59
C TYR A 96 -15.44 -4.82 7.95
N ARG A 97 -14.37 -4.03 8.11
CA ARG A 97 -14.04 -3.37 9.38
C ARG A 97 -15.13 -2.38 9.76
N ARG A 98 -16.00 -2.76 10.70
CA ARG A 98 -16.98 -1.84 11.29
C ARG A 98 -16.23 -0.65 11.92
N ALA A 99 -16.85 0.53 11.92
CA ALA A 99 -16.32 1.72 12.59
C ALA A 99 -16.32 1.63 14.13
N ALA A 100 -16.58 0.44 14.69
CA ALA A 100 -16.62 0.20 16.12
C ALA A 100 -15.17 0.00 16.62
N GLY A 101 -14.68 0.96 17.40
CA GLY A 101 -13.36 0.91 18.03
C GLY A 101 -12.43 2.03 17.56
N ASP A 102 -11.21 1.64 17.21
CA ASP A 102 -10.08 2.52 16.97
C ASP A 102 -9.80 2.74 15.47
N SER A 103 -9.32 3.93 15.13
CA SER A 103 -8.88 4.34 13.78
C SER A 103 -7.58 3.65 13.35
N ALA A 104 -7.28 3.66 12.06
CA ALA A 104 -5.96 3.29 11.52
C ALA A 104 -4.90 4.40 11.73
N VAL A 105 -5.30 5.57 12.22
CA VAL A 105 -4.40 6.71 12.51
C VAL A 105 -3.95 6.69 13.96
N LEU A 106 -2.65 6.81 14.17
CA LEU A 106 -2.05 6.93 15.51
C LEU A 106 -2.45 8.25 16.20
N LYS A 107 -2.63 8.20 17.51
CA LYS A 107 -2.80 9.39 18.36
C LYS A 107 -1.48 10.18 18.44
N PRO A 108 -1.54 11.52 18.55
CA PRO A 108 -0.38 12.30 18.98
C PRO A 108 0.20 11.74 20.28
N GLY A 109 1.53 11.58 20.33
CA GLY A 109 2.24 11.00 21.48
C GLY A 109 2.31 9.47 21.51
N ALA A 110 1.62 8.76 20.60
CA ALA A 110 1.84 7.33 20.41
C ALA A 110 3.24 7.05 19.85
N THR A 111 3.72 5.82 20.02
CA THR A 111 4.98 5.36 19.42
C THR A 111 4.76 4.12 18.57
N LEU A 112 5.71 3.78 17.71
CA LEU A 112 5.65 2.53 16.93
C LEU A 112 5.72 1.28 17.85
N ALA A 113 6.41 1.37 19.00
CA ALA A 113 6.49 0.26 19.94
C ALA A 113 5.24 0.10 20.82
N ALA A 114 4.53 1.20 21.09
CA ALA A 114 3.30 1.23 21.87
C ALA A 114 2.25 2.07 21.14
N PRO A 115 1.66 1.53 20.07
CA PRO A 115 0.71 2.28 19.26
C PRO A 115 -0.58 2.53 20.05
N GLN A 116 -1.13 3.72 19.85
CA GLN A 116 -2.44 4.13 20.36
C GLN A 116 -3.18 4.83 19.23
N TRP A 117 -4.48 4.62 19.13
CA TRP A 117 -5.25 4.98 17.94
C TRP A 117 -6.23 6.11 18.21
N GLN A 118 -6.47 6.94 17.20
CA GLN A 118 -7.52 7.93 17.22
C GLN A 118 -8.90 7.26 17.35
N ALA A 119 -9.82 7.85 18.11
CA ALA A 119 -11.15 7.27 18.30
C ALA A 119 -12.03 7.42 17.04
N CYS A 120 -12.80 6.38 16.71
CA CYS A 120 -13.73 6.37 15.58
C CYS A 120 -15.18 6.69 15.91
N GLU A 121 -15.57 6.62 17.18
CA GLU A 121 -16.98 6.66 17.58
C GLU A 121 -17.70 7.91 17.06
N GLY A 122 -18.89 7.70 16.47
CA GLY A 122 -19.74 8.76 15.93
C GLY A 122 -19.29 9.40 14.61
N LYS A 123 -18.14 9.00 14.05
CA LYS A 123 -17.58 9.62 12.83
C LYS A 123 -17.89 8.83 11.55
N PRO A 124 -18.12 9.50 10.40
CA PRO A 124 -18.21 8.82 9.10
C PRO A 124 -16.90 8.11 8.75
N ARG A 125 -17.00 7.01 8.01
CA ARG A 125 -15.84 6.17 7.65
C ARG A 125 -15.08 6.79 6.49
N ALA A 126 -13.76 6.73 6.55
CA ALA A 126 -12.88 7.15 5.47
C ALA A 126 -11.73 6.17 5.25
N ALA A 127 -11.20 6.16 4.02
CA ALA A 127 -9.90 5.59 3.70
C ALA A 127 -8.98 6.71 3.21
N VAL A 128 -7.74 6.73 3.70
CA VAL A 128 -6.75 7.78 3.40
C VAL A 128 -5.66 7.24 2.49
N PHE A 129 -5.28 8.02 1.47
CA PHE A 129 -4.31 7.60 0.46
C PHE A 129 -3.23 8.67 0.31
N ASP A 130 -1.98 8.26 0.14
CA ASP A 130 -1.02 9.10 -0.60
C ASP A 130 -1.44 9.23 -2.08
N ALA A 131 -0.88 10.19 -2.83
CA ALA A 131 -1.13 10.35 -4.25
C ALA A 131 -0.04 9.78 -5.17
N ASP A 132 1.22 10.16 -4.95
CA ASP A 132 2.31 9.95 -5.92
C ASP A 132 2.82 8.51 -5.83
N GLU A 133 2.82 7.77 -6.93
CA GLU A 133 3.12 6.32 -7.00
C GLU A 133 2.21 5.41 -6.16
N THR A 134 1.30 5.99 -5.37
CA THR A 134 0.21 5.30 -4.66
C THR A 134 -1.08 5.27 -5.47
N LEU A 135 -1.55 6.42 -5.95
CA LEU A 135 -2.77 6.55 -6.76
C LEU A 135 -2.47 6.91 -8.21
N VAL A 136 -1.41 7.69 -8.42
CA VAL A 136 -1.04 8.28 -9.69
C VAL A 136 0.39 7.88 -10.02
N LEU A 137 0.59 7.23 -11.16
CA LEU A 137 1.90 7.04 -11.76
C LEU A 137 2.30 8.32 -12.49
N ASN A 138 3.40 8.94 -12.04
CA ASN A 138 3.92 10.21 -12.52
C ASN A 138 4.74 10.07 -13.83
N LEU A 139 4.22 9.32 -14.81
CA LEU A 139 4.95 8.87 -16.02
C LEU A 139 5.76 9.97 -16.72
N GLY A 140 5.23 11.19 -16.84
CA GLY A 140 5.90 12.28 -17.54
C GLY A 140 7.21 12.74 -16.88
N ILE A 141 7.18 13.07 -15.58
CA ILE A 141 8.38 13.51 -14.86
C ILE A 141 9.34 12.33 -14.62
N GLU A 142 8.81 11.14 -14.44
CA GLU A 142 9.61 9.95 -14.18
C GLU A 142 10.31 9.45 -15.45
N ALA A 143 9.73 9.68 -16.63
CA ALA A 143 10.43 9.48 -17.91
C ALA A 143 11.58 10.49 -18.13
N LEU A 144 11.55 11.66 -17.49
CA LEU A 144 12.69 12.59 -17.47
C LEU A 144 13.75 12.10 -16.49
N ALA A 145 13.35 11.72 -15.27
CA ALA A 145 14.25 11.19 -14.24
C ALA A 145 14.96 9.91 -14.69
N ALA A 146 14.28 9.03 -15.44
CA ALA A 146 14.87 7.80 -15.98
C ALA A 146 16.06 8.04 -16.93
N ARG A 147 16.22 9.25 -17.49
CA ARG A 147 17.35 9.62 -18.36
C ARG A 147 18.63 9.89 -17.59
N ASP A 148 18.49 10.35 -16.34
CA ASP A 148 19.61 10.57 -15.41
C ASP A 148 19.18 10.22 -13.97
N PRO A 149 19.14 8.92 -13.61
CA PRO A 149 18.65 8.46 -12.31
C PRO A 149 19.50 8.91 -11.13
N ALA A 150 20.73 9.37 -11.38
CA ALA A 150 21.62 9.89 -10.36
C ALA A 150 21.40 11.39 -10.10
N ALA A 151 20.65 12.08 -10.96
CA ALA A 151 20.35 13.49 -10.78
C ALA A 151 19.61 13.71 -9.45
N PRO A 152 20.00 14.73 -8.67
CA PRO A 152 19.28 15.07 -7.46
C PRO A 152 17.88 15.57 -7.80
N PHE A 153 16.95 15.39 -6.86
CA PHE A 153 15.61 15.97 -6.95
C PHE A 153 15.70 17.49 -7.15
N ASP A 154 15.03 18.01 -8.19
CA ASP A 154 14.90 19.44 -8.48
C ASP A 154 13.50 19.94 -8.06
N PRO A 155 13.38 20.69 -6.94
CA PRO A 155 12.11 21.22 -6.47
C PRO A 155 11.44 22.19 -7.48
N ALA A 156 12.23 22.92 -8.27
CA ALA A 156 11.69 23.83 -9.27
C ALA A 156 11.13 23.07 -10.47
N GLN A 157 11.79 21.98 -10.90
CA GLN A 157 11.25 21.06 -11.91
C GLN A 157 9.97 20.39 -11.40
N TRP A 158 9.95 19.91 -10.16
CA TRP A 158 8.76 19.34 -9.55
C TRP A 158 7.60 20.35 -9.48
N ALA A 159 7.86 21.59 -9.06
CA ALA A 159 6.81 22.61 -9.03
C ALA A 159 6.26 22.94 -10.43
N ARG A 160 7.10 22.88 -11.49
CA ARG A 160 6.62 22.98 -12.88
C ARG A 160 5.76 21.76 -13.24
N TRP A 161 6.23 20.56 -12.93
CA TRP A 161 5.49 19.31 -13.13
C TRP A 161 4.11 19.33 -12.46
N GLU A 162 4.01 19.72 -11.19
CA GLU A 162 2.72 19.79 -10.49
C GLU A 162 1.73 20.72 -11.19
N ARG A 163 2.20 21.80 -11.82
CA ARG A 163 1.34 22.76 -12.53
C ARG A 163 0.93 22.30 -13.93
N THR A 164 1.81 21.62 -14.65
CA THR A 164 1.64 21.39 -16.10
C THR A 164 1.53 19.92 -16.49
N GLY A 165 1.82 19.00 -15.57
CA GLY A 165 1.98 17.56 -15.82
C GLY A 165 0.69 16.75 -15.84
N ALA A 166 -0.47 17.36 -15.57
CA ALA A 166 -1.73 16.67 -15.33
C ALA A 166 -2.15 15.65 -16.40
N LYS A 167 -1.71 15.79 -17.66
CA LYS A 167 -2.04 14.86 -18.76
C LYS A 167 -1.04 13.71 -18.95
N ALA A 168 0.12 13.78 -18.28
CA ALA A 168 1.21 12.81 -18.45
C ALA A 168 1.27 11.85 -17.25
N VAL A 169 0.10 11.45 -16.76
CA VAL A 169 -0.07 10.54 -15.63
C VAL A 169 -0.95 9.36 -16.02
N ALA A 170 -0.84 8.26 -15.27
CA ALA A 170 -1.78 7.15 -15.34
C ALA A 170 -2.24 6.78 -13.92
N PRO A 171 -3.45 6.22 -13.73
CA PRO A 171 -3.81 5.67 -12.44
C PRO A 171 -2.92 4.45 -12.12
N VAL A 172 -2.52 4.32 -10.86
CA VAL A 172 -1.90 3.08 -10.37
C VAL A 172 -2.89 1.92 -10.56
N PRO A 173 -2.47 0.75 -11.08
CA PRO A 173 -3.36 -0.37 -11.36
C PRO A 173 -4.23 -0.77 -10.15
N GLY A 174 -5.56 -0.69 -10.32
CA GLY A 174 -6.54 -1.02 -9.28
C GLY A 174 -7.07 0.18 -8.48
N ALA A 175 -6.47 1.37 -8.59
CA ALA A 175 -6.87 2.54 -7.81
C ALA A 175 -8.29 3.03 -8.15
N VAL A 176 -8.62 3.12 -9.45
CA VAL A 176 -9.94 3.57 -9.93
C VAL A 176 -11.04 2.61 -9.47
N GLU A 177 -10.84 1.31 -9.62
CA GLU A 177 -11.79 0.29 -9.17
C GLU A 177 -11.95 0.30 -7.65
N ALA A 178 -10.86 0.51 -6.90
CA ALA A 178 -10.90 0.61 -5.45
C ALA A 178 -11.71 1.83 -4.98
N PHE A 179 -11.53 2.98 -5.60
CA PHE A 179 -12.29 4.19 -5.27
C PHE A 179 -13.78 4.00 -5.53
N ALA A 180 -14.15 3.38 -6.65
CA ALA A 180 -15.54 3.05 -6.95
C ALA A 180 -16.14 2.12 -5.87
N ALA A 181 -15.41 1.07 -5.47
CA ALA A 181 -15.86 0.13 -4.46
C ALA A 181 -16.01 0.76 -3.06
N LEU A 182 -15.05 1.59 -2.65
CA LEU A 182 -15.10 2.30 -1.36
C LEU A 182 -16.27 3.28 -1.29
N ARG A 183 -16.48 4.06 -2.36
CA ARG A 183 -17.62 4.98 -2.45
C ARG A 183 -18.95 4.22 -2.41
N ALA A 184 -19.07 3.09 -3.12
CA ALA A 184 -20.24 2.22 -3.05
C ALA A 184 -20.48 1.62 -1.65
N ALA A 185 -19.43 1.46 -0.85
CA ALA A 185 -19.50 1.04 0.55
C ALA A 185 -19.72 2.20 1.55
N ASN A 186 -20.04 3.41 1.07
CA ASN A 186 -20.16 4.63 1.87
C ASN A 186 -18.91 4.96 2.70
N ILE A 187 -17.73 4.71 2.13
CA ILE A 187 -16.43 5.08 2.71
C ILE A 187 -15.89 6.27 1.94
N THR A 188 -15.68 7.39 2.63
CA THR A 188 -15.09 8.60 2.03
C THR A 188 -13.65 8.32 1.62
N VAL A 189 -13.31 8.66 0.38
CA VAL A 189 -11.93 8.58 -0.11
C VAL A 189 -11.26 9.92 0.14
N ILE A 190 -10.13 9.91 0.85
CA ILE A 190 -9.39 11.12 1.20
C ILE A 190 -7.94 10.99 0.74
N ILE A 191 -7.40 12.01 0.09
CA ILE A 191 -6.01 12.06 -0.36
C ILE A 191 -5.20 12.96 0.58
N ASN A 192 -4.08 12.46 1.09
CA ASN A 192 -3.13 13.18 1.94
C ASN A 192 -1.73 13.12 1.30
N SER A 193 -1.41 14.11 0.47
CA SER A 193 -0.23 14.11 -0.40
C SER A 193 0.77 15.21 -0.03
N ASN A 194 2.05 14.95 -0.28
CA ASN A 194 3.10 15.96 -0.11
C ASN A 194 3.23 16.95 -1.27
N ARG A 195 2.38 16.83 -2.29
CA ARG A 195 2.19 17.89 -3.29
C ARG A 195 1.81 19.21 -2.65
N GLY A 196 2.25 20.31 -3.24
CA GLY A 196 2.08 21.65 -2.67
C GLY A 196 0.64 22.16 -2.69
N ALA A 197 0.19 22.79 -1.61
CA ALA A 197 -1.10 23.49 -1.60
C ALA A 197 -1.16 24.62 -2.65
N ALA A 198 -0.03 25.28 -2.92
CA ALA A 198 0.10 26.31 -3.96
C ALA A 198 -0.11 25.79 -5.40
N THR A 199 -0.02 24.46 -5.61
CA THR A 199 -0.19 23.81 -6.91
C THR A 199 -1.45 22.93 -6.95
N ALA A 200 -2.39 23.12 -6.02
CA ALA A 200 -3.60 22.31 -5.86
C ALA A 200 -4.40 22.11 -7.17
N ALA A 201 -4.54 23.16 -7.98
CA ALA A 201 -5.28 23.09 -9.24
C ALA A 201 -4.69 22.04 -10.21
N GLY A 202 -3.37 21.93 -10.26
CA GLY A 202 -2.69 20.94 -11.10
C GLY A 202 -2.82 19.52 -10.54
N THR A 203 -2.78 19.35 -9.21
CA THR A 203 -3.07 18.08 -8.55
C THR A 203 -4.49 17.60 -8.84
N ILE A 204 -5.50 18.47 -8.71
CA ILE A 204 -6.91 18.15 -9.01
C ILE A 204 -7.06 17.75 -10.48
N ALA A 205 -6.45 18.51 -11.40
CA ALA A 205 -6.46 18.18 -12.81
C ALA A 205 -5.81 16.82 -13.11
N GLY A 206 -4.69 16.49 -12.44
CA GLY A 206 -4.01 15.21 -12.59
C GLY A 206 -4.85 14.03 -12.05
N LEU A 207 -5.46 14.18 -10.88
CA LEU A 207 -6.37 13.17 -10.31
C LEU A 207 -7.57 12.91 -11.24
N LYS A 208 -8.13 13.98 -11.80
CA LYS A 208 -9.22 13.90 -12.78
C LYS A 208 -8.77 13.19 -14.06
N ALA A 209 -7.61 13.56 -14.60
CA ALA A 209 -7.04 12.94 -15.80
C ALA A 209 -6.72 11.45 -15.60
N ALA A 210 -6.33 11.05 -14.39
CA ALA A 210 -6.15 9.66 -14.01
C ALA A 210 -7.48 8.89 -13.77
N GLY A 211 -8.63 9.55 -13.90
CA GLY A 211 -9.95 8.93 -13.72
C GLY A 211 -10.37 8.72 -12.26
N LEU A 212 -9.70 9.36 -11.29
CA LEU A 212 -9.97 9.19 -9.86
C LEU A 212 -11.13 10.08 -9.36
N GLY A 213 -11.50 11.07 -10.16
CA GLY A 213 -12.61 12.00 -9.91
C GLY A 213 -12.13 13.39 -9.49
N ASP A 214 -13.09 14.21 -9.09
CA ASP A 214 -12.85 15.56 -8.56
C ASP A 214 -12.65 15.51 -7.05
N PHE A 215 -11.77 16.38 -6.55
CA PHE A 215 -11.44 16.49 -5.12
C PHE A 215 -11.37 17.98 -4.73
N THR A 216 -11.72 18.26 -3.48
CA THR A 216 -11.81 19.59 -2.89
C THR A 216 -10.78 19.77 -1.76
N PRO A 217 -9.84 20.73 -1.89
CA PRO A 217 -8.88 21.05 -0.84
C PRO A 217 -9.56 21.30 0.53
N GLY A 218 -8.99 20.71 1.59
CA GLY A 218 -9.50 20.83 2.96
C GLY A 218 -10.73 19.97 3.29
N THR A 219 -11.29 19.26 2.30
CA THR A 219 -12.42 18.35 2.50
C THR A 219 -12.01 16.90 2.33
N ASP A 220 -11.59 16.52 1.12
CA ASP A 220 -11.14 15.19 0.73
C ASP A 220 -9.76 15.22 0.05
N LEU A 221 -9.14 16.40 -0.06
CA LEU A 221 -7.76 16.60 -0.50
C LEU A 221 -6.97 17.44 0.50
N PHE A 222 -5.94 16.83 1.07
CA PHE A 222 -5.04 17.45 2.04
C PHE A 222 -3.64 17.51 1.43
N LEU A 223 -3.22 18.73 1.10
CA LEU A 223 -1.93 19.02 0.46
C LEU A 223 -0.95 19.62 1.45
N ARG A 224 0.33 19.63 1.08
CA ARG A 224 1.39 20.14 1.95
C ARG A 224 1.36 21.65 1.96
N ASP A 225 1.28 22.20 3.17
CA ASP A 225 1.46 23.61 3.47
C ASP A 225 2.46 23.71 4.63
N GLY A 226 3.74 23.90 4.30
CA GLY A 226 4.85 23.82 5.25
C GLY A 226 5.61 22.47 5.25
N PRO A 227 5.98 21.91 6.44
CA PRO A 227 6.77 20.68 6.56
C PRO A 227 6.17 19.47 5.81
N SER A 228 7.02 18.52 5.41
CA SER A 228 6.60 17.32 4.67
C SER A 228 5.99 16.20 5.51
N GLY A 229 5.94 16.36 6.83
CA GLY A 229 5.22 15.44 7.71
C GLY A 229 3.72 15.39 7.38
N LYS A 230 3.12 14.22 7.52
CA LYS A 230 1.71 13.97 7.22
C LYS A 230 0.85 13.76 8.47
N ASP A 231 1.44 13.59 9.67
CA ASP A 231 0.69 13.28 10.91
C ASP A 231 -0.23 14.41 11.34
N ALA A 232 0.15 15.68 11.13
CA ALA A 232 -0.73 16.82 11.40
C ALA A 232 -2.01 16.76 10.55
N ARG A 233 -1.87 16.43 9.25
CA ARG A 233 -3.01 16.27 8.33
C ARG A 233 -3.80 15.00 8.65
N ARG A 234 -3.15 13.87 8.96
CA ARG A 234 -3.83 12.65 9.43
C ARG A 234 -4.65 12.90 10.69
N THR A 235 -4.13 13.69 11.63
CA THR A 235 -4.84 14.08 12.85
C THR A 235 -6.05 14.95 12.53
N ALA A 236 -5.93 15.95 11.65
CA ALA A 236 -7.05 16.77 11.20
C ALA A 236 -8.13 15.96 10.48
N ILE A 237 -7.74 14.97 9.66
CA ILE A 237 -8.65 14.02 9.02
C ILE A 237 -9.35 13.16 10.08
N ALA A 238 -8.59 12.56 10.99
CA ALA A 238 -9.12 11.66 12.04
C ALA A 238 -10.01 12.39 13.07
N ALA A 239 -9.92 13.72 13.18
CA ALA A 239 -10.86 14.51 13.96
C ALA A 239 -12.28 14.47 13.37
N ARG A 240 -12.40 14.35 12.04
CA ARG A 240 -13.67 14.38 11.29
C ARG A 240 -14.15 13.00 10.84
N TYR A 241 -13.23 12.06 10.65
CA TYR A 241 -13.52 10.75 10.08
C TYR A 241 -12.97 9.62 10.93
N CYS A 242 -13.67 8.49 10.94
CA CYS A 242 -13.11 7.20 11.33
C CYS A 242 -12.29 6.66 10.16
N VAL A 243 -10.96 6.82 10.20
CA VAL A 243 -10.08 6.30 9.14
C VAL A 243 -9.94 4.79 9.33
N VAL A 244 -10.56 4.01 8.45
CA VAL A 244 -10.58 2.54 8.56
C VAL A 244 -9.43 1.86 7.83
N ALA A 245 -8.82 2.54 6.86
CA ALA A 245 -7.67 2.07 6.11
C ALA A 245 -6.81 3.24 5.61
N MET A 246 -5.51 2.98 5.44
CA MET A 246 -4.55 3.88 4.81
C MET A 246 -3.74 3.15 3.73
N ALA A 247 -3.38 3.84 2.66
CA ALA A 247 -2.46 3.33 1.65
C ALA A 247 -1.42 4.38 1.25
N GLY A 248 -0.22 3.89 0.95
CA GLY A 248 0.94 4.72 0.60
C GLY A 248 2.09 3.86 0.10
N ASP A 249 3.03 4.46 -0.61
CA ASP A 249 4.24 3.80 -1.10
C ASP A 249 5.45 4.06 -0.18
N GLN A 250 5.35 5.03 0.73
CA GLN A 250 6.38 5.35 1.71
C GLN A 250 5.88 5.06 3.14
N LEU A 251 6.79 4.63 4.04
CA LEU A 251 6.44 4.43 5.45
C LEU A 251 5.92 5.71 6.14
N GLY A 252 6.39 6.88 5.68
CA GLY A 252 5.91 8.19 6.13
C GLY A 252 4.43 8.47 5.82
N ASP A 253 3.81 7.70 4.91
CA ASP A 253 2.37 7.80 4.61
C ASP A 253 1.50 7.21 5.71
N PHE A 254 2.08 6.36 6.55
CA PHE A 254 1.41 5.73 7.68
C PHE A 254 1.72 6.45 9.01
N SER A 255 2.97 6.87 9.21
CA SER A 255 3.38 7.66 10.39
C SER A 255 4.68 8.42 10.14
N ASP A 256 4.77 9.66 10.64
CA ASP A 256 6.02 10.44 10.56
C ASP A 256 7.10 9.89 11.51
N LEU A 257 6.74 9.01 12.46
CA LEU A 257 7.68 8.31 13.33
C LEU A 257 8.70 7.47 12.55
N PHE A 258 8.32 6.95 11.38
CA PHE A 258 9.28 6.26 10.50
C PHE A 258 10.31 7.19 9.89
N ASN A 259 9.95 8.45 9.62
CA ASN A 259 10.87 9.45 9.09
C ASN A 259 11.92 9.87 10.12
N ALA A 260 11.63 9.68 11.40
CA ALA A 260 12.57 9.96 12.50
C ALA A 260 13.61 8.85 12.71
N ILE A 261 13.46 7.69 12.06
CA ILE A 261 14.42 6.58 12.15
C ILE A 261 15.42 6.71 10.98
N PRO A 262 16.68 7.11 11.21
CA PRO A 262 17.64 7.32 10.13
C PRO A 262 18.13 6.00 9.53
N SER A 263 18.38 4.98 10.36
CA SER A 263 18.97 3.71 9.93
C SER A 263 17.99 2.86 9.12
N ALA A 264 18.44 2.40 7.96
CA ALA A 264 17.65 1.52 7.09
C ALA A 264 17.35 0.17 7.78
N ALA A 265 18.34 -0.40 8.46
CA ALA A 265 18.21 -1.65 9.18
C ALA A 265 17.19 -1.54 10.34
N GLU A 266 17.22 -0.43 11.07
CA GLU A 266 16.24 -0.17 12.12
C GLU A 266 14.83 0.03 11.58
N ARG A 267 14.65 0.85 10.52
CA ARG A 267 13.34 1.01 9.86
C ARG A 267 12.77 -0.34 9.44
N ARG A 268 13.60 -1.20 8.82
CA ARG A 268 13.22 -2.55 8.42
C ARG A 268 12.79 -3.40 9.61
N ARG A 269 13.56 -3.40 10.70
CA ARG A 269 13.23 -4.13 11.94
C ARG A 269 11.91 -3.68 12.54
N VAL A 270 11.66 -2.37 12.62
CA VAL A 270 10.42 -1.82 13.20
C VAL A 270 9.21 -2.11 12.31
N ALA A 271 9.37 -2.14 10.99
CA ALA A 271 8.29 -2.53 10.08
C ALA A 271 7.97 -4.03 10.15
N ASP A 272 8.96 -4.88 10.41
CA ASP A 272 8.84 -6.35 10.43
C ASP A 272 8.50 -6.93 11.82
N SER A 273 8.52 -6.12 12.88
CA SER A 273 8.30 -6.61 14.25
C SER A 273 7.49 -5.66 15.12
N GLY A 274 7.01 -6.18 16.25
CA GLY A 274 6.22 -5.42 17.21
C GLY A 274 4.79 -5.14 16.74
N ALA A 275 4.10 -4.25 17.44
CA ALA A 275 2.68 -4.00 17.24
C ALA A 275 2.32 -3.36 15.88
N ILE A 276 3.30 -2.81 15.17
CA ILE A 276 3.09 -2.21 13.85
C ILE A 276 3.10 -3.25 12.73
N ALA A 277 3.86 -4.35 12.87
CA ALA A 277 3.95 -5.39 11.84
C ALA A 277 2.57 -5.96 11.50
N ASP A 278 1.70 -6.10 12.50
CA ASP A 278 0.34 -6.62 12.36
C ASP A 278 -0.63 -5.69 11.61
N LEU A 279 -0.21 -4.46 11.27
CA LEU A 279 -1.04 -3.48 10.55
C LEU A 279 -0.90 -3.60 9.04
N TRP A 280 0.21 -4.15 8.54
CA TRP A 280 0.43 -4.35 7.12
C TRP A 280 -0.58 -5.36 6.58
N GLY A 281 -1.46 -4.92 5.67
CA GLY A 281 -2.60 -5.68 5.19
C GLY A 281 -3.83 -5.67 6.11
N ASN A 282 -3.75 -5.00 7.27
CA ASN A 282 -4.75 -4.94 8.32
C ASN A 282 -4.97 -3.48 8.77
N GLY A 283 -5.28 -2.62 7.80
CA GLY A 283 -5.49 -1.19 8.01
C GLY A 283 -4.42 -0.33 7.34
N TRP A 284 -3.18 -0.82 7.20
CA TRP A 284 -2.11 -0.16 6.46
C TRP A 284 -1.74 -0.98 5.22
N PHE A 285 -1.83 -0.40 4.03
CA PHE A 285 -1.61 -1.10 2.77
C PHE A 285 -0.50 -0.41 1.97
N VAL A 286 0.68 -1.02 1.97
CA VAL A 286 1.86 -0.48 1.29
C VAL A 286 1.87 -0.85 -0.20
N LEU A 287 2.26 0.09 -1.06
CA LEU A 287 2.50 -0.11 -2.48
C LEU A 287 3.99 -0.07 -2.80
N PRO A 288 4.46 -0.76 -3.85
CA PRO A 288 5.87 -0.75 -4.20
C PRO A 288 6.26 0.58 -4.85
N ASN A 289 7.34 1.20 -4.36
CA ASN A 289 8.03 2.28 -5.07
C ASN A 289 9.55 2.11 -4.94
N PRO A 290 10.20 1.45 -5.91
CA PRO A 290 11.65 1.32 -5.94
C PRO A 290 12.35 2.52 -6.61
N VAL A 291 11.63 3.57 -7.00
CA VAL A 291 12.17 4.67 -7.82
C VAL A 291 12.74 5.79 -6.96
N TYR A 292 12.04 6.18 -5.90
CA TYR A 292 12.50 7.21 -4.97
C TYR A 292 11.99 6.96 -3.54
N GLY A 293 12.41 7.83 -2.62
CA GLY A 293 11.85 7.91 -1.27
C GLY A 293 12.80 7.46 -0.15
N THR A 294 12.29 7.36 1.07
CA THR A 294 13.12 7.00 2.25
C THR A 294 13.50 5.52 2.27
N GLY A 295 12.74 4.66 1.57
CA GLY A 295 13.04 3.24 1.41
C GLY A 295 14.33 2.96 0.64
N LEU A 296 14.83 3.91 -0.14
CA LEU A 296 16.05 3.77 -0.96
C LEU A 296 17.29 4.42 -0.33
N LYS A 297 17.22 4.76 0.96
CA LYS A 297 18.34 5.34 1.72
C LYS A 297 18.93 4.27 2.64
N GLY A 298 20.25 4.13 2.63
CA GLY A 298 21.01 3.28 3.54
C GLY A 298 22.43 3.05 3.05
N GLY A 299 23.35 2.77 3.97
CA GLY A 299 24.72 2.35 3.64
C GLY A 299 24.80 0.88 3.24
N PHE A 300 25.89 0.48 2.59
CA PHE A 300 26.11 -0.91 2.16
C PHE A 300 26.02 -1.90 3.34
N ASP A 301 26.60 -1.55 4.49
CA ASP A 301 26.57 -2.39 5.70
C ASP A 301 25.17 -2.51 6.34
N GLU A 302 24.30 -1.52 6.14
CA GLU A 302 22.93 -1.58 6.63
C GLU A 302 22.03 -2.45 5.75
N VAL A 303 22.29 -2.46 4.43
CA VAL A 303 21.54 -3.26 3.46
C VAL A 303 22.05 -4.70 3.40
N PHE A 304 23.36 -4.89 3.51
CA PHE A 304 24.04 -6.19 3.47
C PHE A 304 24.87 -6.39 4.74
N PRO A 305 24.25 -6.85 5.85
CA PRO A 305 24.95 -7.07 7.11
C PRO A 305 26.17 -7.98 6.93
N THR A 306 27.29 -7.62 7.55
CA THR A 306 28.58 -8.32 7.37
C THR A 306 28.51 -9.81 7.69
N ASP A 307 27.69 -10.21 8.68
CA ASP A 307 27.49 -11.60 9.08
C ASP A 307 26.62 -12.42 8.10
N LYS A 308 26.03 -11.78 7.09
CA LYS A 308 25.25 -12.41 6.01
C LYS A 308 25.96 -12.39 4.66
N ARG A 309 27.13 -11.78 4.57
CA ARG A 309 27.87 -11.70 3.31
C ARG A 309 28.44 -13.06 2.96
N TRP A 310 28.13 -13.50 1.75
CA TRP A 310 28.75 -14.65 1.15
C TRP A 310 30.03 -14.20 0.42
N SER A 311 31.11 -14.95 0.58
CA SER A 311 32.34 -14.80 -0.19
C SER A 311 32.42 -15.93 -1.21
N ASP A 312 32.61 -15.58 -2.47
CA ASP A 312 32.79 -16.55 -3.56
C ASP A 312 34.11 -17.34 -3.38
N THR A 313 35.12 -16.69 -2.78
CA THR A 313 36.38 -17.33 -2.41
C THR A 313 36.42 -17.69 -0.92
N PRO A 314 36.96 -18.86 -0.54
CA PRO A 314 37.09 -19.28 0.85
C PRO A 314 37.80 -18.27 1.76
#